data_AF-A0A228QGI0-F1
#
_entry.id   AF-A0A228QGI0-F1
#
_cell.length_a   1.000
_cell.length_b   1.000
_cell.length_c   1.000
_cell.angle_alpha   90.00
_cell.angle_beta   90.00
_cell.angle_gamma   90.00
#
_symmetry.space_group_name_H-M   'P 1'
#
loop_
_entity.id
_entity.type
_entity.pdbx_description
1 polymer ?
#
loop_
_entity_poly.entity_id
_entity_poly.type
_entity_poly.pdbx_seq_one_letter_code
_entity_poly.pdbx_strand_id
1 'polypeptide(L)'
;MSITEHLPRTALLDKLWARMNERGDFPLLSESLRATMAAMKNDDLDFTALVRVVLSDFALTQKVLRLANSAMYMAFGGNITTVTRALMVLGMDAVGHLVVGLKLVDHFHQSTPRRIDAKLELNRALLSGCVARKLTERAELRAGEEAVVCTLMRQVGKLLVVCYLDSEWDRIRRRAAELNGDESAACADVLGVGFDEIGLEAAARWRLPDEIRAGMADDDGHATCADAFDDDDGGGCCPAISAGDGPADRGPTDRIRWLRAVSRCSTDVASALAMPAGPQRDARVAALAQHCSPTLGMEPAALVEIAERLAREEASDTMMREIVELRANADAIARAQAEPEACLEAGLADLRALPSEHVLTPVLALASESLLAGLAFTRTVMFVRHDDGTFAARLGFGPGVDTALDRLRFDERFEPDVFHLAISNSVGIFIEQAQEPKMMKRLPAWYLDAFDDARAFVLLPVRVGATSVALLYGDWAGAQPARKISQQEMAVLNELARELGRFFPAPPG
;
A
#
# COMPACT_ATOMS: atom_id res chain seq x y z
N MET A 1 4.31 -18.65 34.21
CA MET A 1 4.66 -19.35 32.96
C MET A 1 3.34 -19.64 32.25
N SER A 2 2.79 -18.64 31.55
CA SER A 2 1.59 -18.85 30.73
C SER A 2 2.04 -19.47 29.42
N ILE A 3 1.53 -20.67 29.14
CA ILE A 3 1.67 -21.30 27.83
C ILE A 3 0.84 -20.44 26.88
N THR A 4 1.50 -19.61 26.07
CA THR A 4 0.85 -18.85 25.00
C THR A 4 0.37 -19.87 23.97
N GLU A 5 -0.93 -20.12 23.94
CA GLU A 5 -1.54 -21.00 22.95
C GLU A 5 -1.42 -20.31 21.57
N HIS A 6 -0.48 -20.80 20.75
CA HIS A 6 -0.25 -20.28 19.41
C HIS A 6 -1.34 -20.79 18.46
N LEU A 7 -1.79 -19.93 17.54
CA LEU A 7 -2.59 -20.42 16.42
C LEU A 7 -1.72 -21.38 15.59
N PRO A 8 -2.25 -22.52 15.11
CA PRO A 8 -1.52 -23.33 14.16
C PRO A 8 -1.21 -22.51 12.89
N ARG A 9 0.00 -22.70 12.34
CA ARG A 9 0.53 -21.96 11.17
C ARG A 9 -0.47 -21.83 10.02
N THR A 10 -1.19 -22.91 9.72
CA THR A 10 -2.23 -22.93 8.67
C THR A 10 -3.38 -21.98 8.98
N ALA A 11 -3.90 -21.99 10.21
CA ALA A 11 -5.00 -21.11 10.61
C ALA A 11 -4.59 -19.62 10.62
N LEU A 12 -3.33 -19.31 10.97
CA LEU A 12 -2.79 -17.96 10.89
C LEU A 12 -2.75 -17.46 9.44
N LEU A 13 -2.22 -18.28 8.53
CA LEU A 13 -2.16 -17.95 7.10
C LEU A 13 -3.56 -17.83 6.49
N ASP A 14 -4.49 -18.74 6.81
CA ASP A 14 -5.88 -18.67 6.34
C ASP A 14 -6.57 -17.38 6.80
N LYS A 15 -6.38 -17.00 8.08
CA LYS A 15 -6.87 -15.73 8.62
C LYS A 15 -6.28 -14.54 7.85
N LEU A 16 -4.98 -14.57 7.57
CA LEU A 16 -4.29 -13.51 6.84
C LEU A 16 -4.82 -13.37 5.41
N TRP A 17 -5.02 -14.47 4.70
CA TRP A 17 -5.56 -14.47 3.34
C TRP A 17 -7.02 -14.04 3.28
N ALA A 18 -7.84 -14.44 4.24
CA ALA A 18 -9.21 -13.97 4.37
C ALA A 18 -9.23 -12.43 4.54
N ARG A 19 -8.40 -11.89 5.42
CA ARG A 19 -8.29 -10.44 5.65
C ARG A 19 -7.76 -9.68 4.43
N MET A 20 -6.81 -10.24 3.70
CA MET A 20 -6.30 -9.64 2.47
C MET A 20 -7.39 -9.60 1.38
N ASN A 21 -8.18 -10.68 1.25
CA ASN A 21 -9.30 -10.71 0.29
C ASN A 21 -10.42 -9.73 0.66
N GLU A 22 -10.73 -9.58 1.95
CA GLU A 22 -11.75 -8.63 2.45
C GLU A 22 -11.30 -7.18 2.32
N ARG A 23 -10.04 -6.87 2.66
CA ARG A 23 -9.55 -5.49 2.77
C ARG A 23 -8.94 -4.97 1.46
N GLY A 24 -8.52 -5.86 0.56
CA GLY A 24 -7.80 -5.54 -0.68
C GLY A 24 -6.28 -5.70 -0.55
N ASP A 25 -5.58 -5.45 -1.64
CA ASP A 25 -4.11 -5.45 -1.71
C ASP A 25 -3.48 -4.40 -0.78
N PHE A 26 -2.14 -4.41 -0.70
CA PHE A 26 -1.41 -3.44 0.11
C PHE A 26 -1.80 -2.01 -0.25
N PRO A 27 -1.88 -1.12 0.74
CA PRO A 27 -2.14 0.27 0.45
C PRO A 27 -0.96 0.93 -0.27
N LEU A 28 -1.28 1.77 -1.23
CA LEU A 28 -0.37 2.61 -2.00
C LEU A 28 -0.10 3.91 -1.24
N LEU A 29 1.12 4.43 -1.32
CA LEU A 29 1.41 5.77 -0.80
C LEU A 29 0.88 6.85 -1.77
N SER A 30 0.33 7.93 -1.23
CA SER A 30 -0.25 9.02 -2.02
C SER A 30 0.77 9.72 -2.93
N GLU A 31 2.05 9.76 -2.50
CA GLU A 31 3.16 10.22 -3.34
C GLU A 31 3.43 9.27 -4.53
N SER A 32 3.45 7.96 -4.29
CA SER A 32 3.62 6.94 -5.34
C SER A 32 2.52 7.00 -6.38
N LEU A 33 1.27 7.25 -5.95
CA LEU A 33 0.14 7.48 -6.85
C LEU A 33 0.42 8.68 -7.76
N ARG A 34 0.75 9.84 -7.17
CA ARG A 34 1.03 11.07 -7.94
C ARG A 34 2.19 10.89 -8.91
N ALA A 35 3.29 10.26 -8.47
CA ALA A 35 4.45 9.98 -9.31
C ALA A 35 4.10 9.07 -10.49
N THR A 36 3.28 8.03 -10.26
CA THR A 36 2.88 7.10 -11.33
C THR A 36 1.98 7.78 -12.35
N MET A 37 0.98 8.53 -11.88
CA MET A 37 0.07 9.25 -12.77
C MET A 37 0.80 10.35 -13.56
N ALA A 38 1.80 11.01 -12.97
CA ALA A 38 2.64 11.98 -13.67
C ALA A 38 3.49 11.30 -14.76
N ALA A 39 4.09 10.13 -14.46
CA ALA A 39 4.86 9.36 -15.44
C ALA A 39 3.99 8.86 -16.61
N MET A 40 2.71 8.59 -16.37
CA MET A 40 1.77 8.15 -17.40
C MET A 40 1.24 9.29 -18.29
N LYS A 41 1.28 10.55 -17.84
CA LYS A 41 0.68 11.69 -18.55
C LYS A 41 1.59 12.29 -19.63
N ASN A 42 2.89 11.99 -19.60
CA ASN A 42 3.79 12.48 -20.64
C ASN A 42 3.60 11.65 -21.92
N ASP A 43 3.21 12.31 -23.02
CA ASP A 43 3.00 11.69 -24.34
C ASP A 43 4.23 10.94 -24.86
N ASP A 44 5.43 11.32 -24.40
CA ASP A 44 6.63 10.49 -24.44
C ASP A 44 6.66 9.63 -23.18
N LEU A 45 5.98 8.47 -23.22
CA LEU A 45 6.03 7.46 -22.16
C LEU A 45 7.49 7.02 -21.95
N ASP A 46 8.20 7.65 -21.01
CA ASP A 46 9.53 7.21 -20.63
C ASP A 46 9.39 5.90 -19.85
N PHE A 47 9.54 4.79 -20.59
CA PHE A 47 9.57 3.44 -20.06
C PHE A 47 10.47 3.33 -18.82
N THR A 48 11.63 3.99 -18.85
CA THR A 48 12.61 3.98 -17.76
C THR A 48 12.07 4.72 -16.53
N ALA A 49 11.36 5.84 -16.73
CA ALA A 49 10.71 6.57 -15.66
C ALA A 49 9.62 5.72 -14.99
N LEU A 50 8.79 5.00 -15.75
CA LEU A 50 7.75 4.15 -15.16
C LEU A 50 8.33 2.96 -14.38
N VAL A 51 9.37 2.29 -14.91
CA VAL A 51 10.12 1.26 -14.16
C VAL A 51 10.59 1.82 -12.82
N ARG A 52 11.17 3.02 -12.85
CA ARG A 52 11.71 3.69 -11.65
C ARG A 52 10.61 3.99 -10.64
N VAL A 53 9.45 4.46 -11.09
CA VAL A 53 8.30 4.77 -10.23
C VAL A 53 7.72 3.50 -9.62
N VAL A 54 7.53 2.44 -10.41
CA VAL A 54 7.04 1.15 -9.91
C VAL A 54 7.97 0.61 -8.82
N LEU A 55 9.28 0.59 -9.06
CA LEU A 55 10.30 0.16 -8.09
C LEU A 55 10.47 1.10 -6.89
N SER A 56 9.84 2.27 -6.93
CA SER A 56 9.78 3.22 -5.81
C SER A 56 8.52 3.06 -4.98
N ASP A 57 7.70 2.05 -5.24
CA ASP A 57 6.55 1.67 -4.41
C ASP A 57 6.47 0.15 -4.18
N PHE A 58 6.22 -0.26 -2.94
CA PHE A 58 6.14 -1.67 -2.56
C PHE A 58 4.88 -2.34 -3.11
N ALA A 59 3.71 -1.73 -2.90
CA ALA A 59 2.42 -2.29 -3.30
C ALA A 59 2.35 -2.44 -4.83
N LEU A 60 2.85 -1.45 -5.55
CA LEU A 60 2.89 -1.47 -7.01
C LEU A 60 3.89 -2.51 -7.55
N THR A 61 5.13 -2.54 -7.02
CA THR A 61 6.13 -3.57 -7.40
C THR A 61 5.57 -4.98 -7.18
N GLN A 62 4.99 -5.22 -5.99
CA GLN A 62 4.41 -6.51 -5.63
C GLN A 62 3.28 -6.90 -6.61
N LYS A 63 2.36 -5.98 -6.89
CA LYS A 63 1.18 -6.24 -7.73
C LYS A 63 1.55 -6.45 -9.20
N VAL A 64 2.50 -5.69 -9.73
CA VAL A 64 3.04 -5.84 -11.09
C VAL A 64 3.68 -7.22 -11.24
N LEU A 65 4.57 -7.60 -10.32
CA LEU A 65 5.25 -8.91 -10.37
C LEU A 65 4.27 -10.08 -10.20
N ARG A 66 3.28 -9.95 -9.30
CA ARG A 66 2.24 -10.97 -9.10
C ARG A 66 1.37 -11.14 -10.35
N LEU A 67 1.00 -10.05 -11.03
CA LEU A 67 0.22 -10.14 -12.26
C LEU A 67 1.03 -10.77 -13.39
N ALA A 68 2.28 -10.33 -13.58
CA ALA A 68 3.17 -10.83 -14.61
C ALA A 68 3.49 -12.33 -14.46
N ASN A 69 3.53 -12.84 -13.23
CA ASN A 69 3.75 -14.27 -12.94
C ASN A 69 2.43 -15.07 -12.73
N SER A 70 1.28 -14.46 -13.00
CA SER A 70 0.00 -15.16 -12.91
C SER A 70 -0.15 -16.19 -14.03
N ALA A 71 -1.03 -17.18 -13.82
CA ALA A 71 -1.27 -18.26 -14.79
C ALA A 71 -1.65 -17.73 -16.19
N MET A 72 -2.32 -16.57 -16.26
CA MET A 72 -2.71 -15.92 -17.52
C MET A 72 -1.48 -15.50 -18.35
N TYR A 73 -0.41 -15.03 -17.69
CA TYR A 73 0.78 -14.50 -18.36
C TYR A 73 1.94 -15.50 -18.45
N MET A 74 1.76 -16.72 -17.93
CA MET A 74 2.80 -17.76 -17.94
C MET A 74 3.30 -18.09 -19.36
N ALA A 75 2.44 -18.01 -20.38
CA ALA A 75 2.78 -18.27 -21.78
C ALA A 75 3.78 -17.26 -22.38
N PHE A 76 3.95 -16.09 -21.76
CA PHE A 76 4.81 -15.00 -22.24
C PHE A 76 6.22 -15.01 -21.62
N GLY A 77 6.66 -16.18 -21.16
CA GLY A 77 8.05 -16.45 -20.80
C GLY A 77 8.30 -16.83 -19.35
N GLY A 78 7.28 -16.75 -18.48
CA GLY A 78 7.35 -17.17 -17.07
C GLY A 78 8.53 -16.59 -16.28
N ASN A 79 8.60 -16.92 -14.99
CA ASN A 79 9.75 -16.61 -14.12
C ASN A 79 10.24 -15.15 -14.26
N ILE A 80 9.32 -14.20 -14.18
CA ILE A 80 9.60 -12.78 -14.34
C ILE A 80 10.12 -12.23 -13.02
N THR A 81 11.41 -11.90 -12.98
CA THR A 81 12.14 -11.44 -11.80
C THR A 81 12.29 -9.92 -11.72
N THR A 82 12.02 -9.20 -12.82
CA THR A 82 12.18 -7.75 -12.93
C THR A 82 10.90 -7.05 -13.35
N VAL A 83 10.67 -5.85 -12.83
CA VAL A 83 9.62 -4.91 -13.23
C VAL A 83 9.77 -4.49 -14.69
N THR A 84 10.99 -4.23 -15.17
CA THR A 84 11.31 -3.96 -16.58
C THR A 84 10.74 -5.06 -17.48
N ARG A 85 11.00 -6.34 -17.16
CA ARG A 85 10.47 -7.46 -17.94
C ARG A 85 8.96 -7.62 -17.75
N ALA A 86 8.45 -7.37 -16.55
CA ALA A 86 7.01 -7.39 -16.28
C ALA A 86 6.26 -6.36 -17.14
N LEU A 87 6.76 -5.13 -17.23
CA LEU A 87 6.23 -4.06 -18.06
C LEU A 87 6.25 -4.40 -19.55
N MET A 88 7.32 -5.06 -20.03
CA MET A 88 7.39 -5.53 -21.43
C MET A 88 6.32 -6.58 -21.75
N VAL A 89 5.94 -7.42 -20.78
CA VAL A 89 4.93 -8.47 -20.96
C VAL A 89 3.51 -7.93 -20.77
N LEU A 90 3.29 -7.08 -19.77
CA LEU A 90 1.98 -6.53 -19.40
C LEU A 90 1.58 -5.33 -20.26
N GLY A 91 2.55 -4.58 -20.78
CA GLY A 91 2.34 -3.27 -21.38
C GLY A 91 2.33 -2.14 -20.34
N MET A 92 2.63 -0.92 -20.80
CA MET A 92 2.71 0.27 -19.94
C MET A 92 1.35 0.65 -19.36
N ASP A 93 0.27 0.53 -20.15
CA ASP A 93 -1.10 0.86 -19.74
C ASP A 93 -1.62 -0.01 -18.60
N ALA A 94 -1.10 -1.24 -18.49
CA ALA A 94 -1.48 -2.15 -17.42
C ALA A 94 -1.13 -1.58 -16.03
N VAL A 95 -0.04 -0.81 -15.90
CA VAL A 95 0.34 -0.19 -14.63
C VAL A 95 -0.69 0.82 -14.16
N GLY A 96 -1.24 1.62 -15.07
CA GLY A 96 -2.32 2.54 -14.74
C GLY A 96 -3.50 1.79 -14.15
N HIS A 97 -3.97 0.74 -14.83
CA HIS A 97 -5.06 -0.10 -14.34
C HIS A 97 -4.76 -0.82 -13.02
N LEU A 98 -3.49 -1.12 -12.74
CA LEU A 98 -3.08 -1.71 -11.47
C LEU A 98 -3.12 -0.69 -10.33
N VAL A 99 -2.56 0.51 -10.54
CA VAL A 99 -2.56 1.62 -9.58
C VAL A 99 -3.97 2.04 -9.24
N VAL A 100 -4.83 2.10 -10.27
CA VAL A 100 -6.26 2.36 -10.21
C VAL A 100 -6.98 1.50 -9.16
N GLY A 101 -6.60 0.24 -9.03
CA GLY A 101 -7.24 -0.72 -8.12
C GLY A 101 -6.52 -0.86 -6.77
N LEU A 102 -5.58 0.02 -6.43
CA LEU A 102 -4.91 0.04 -5.13
C LEU A 102 -5.55 1.10 -4.23
N LYS A 103 -5.78 0.75 -2.96
CA LYS A 103 -6.27 1.68 -1.94
C LYS A 103 -5.15 2.59 -1.47
N LEU A 104 -5.44 3.81 -1.04
CA LEU A 104 -4.42 4.68 -0.45
C LEU A 104 -4.21 4.38 1.04
N VAL A 105 -2.95 4.49 1.50
CA VAL A 105 -2.60 4.23 2.91
C VAL A 105 -3.30 5.20 3.88
N ASP A 106 -3.43 6.46 3.47
CA ASP A 106 -4.08 7.51 4.29
C ASP A 106 -5.56 7.19 4.51
N HIS A 107 -6.13 6.35 3.65
CA HIS A 107 -7.54 5.97 3.62
C HIS A 107 -7.83 4.54 4.08
N PHE A 108 -6.82 3.84 4.58
CA PHE A 108 -6.99 2.48 5.07
C PHE A 108 -8.02 2.44 6.21
N HIS A 109 -8.98 1.50 6.20
CA HIS A 109 -10.11 1.42 7.14
C HIS A 109 -9.74 1.15 8.62
N GLN A 110 -8.48 1.34 9.01
CA GLN A 110 -7.97 1.09 10.34
C GLN A 110 -7.96 2.35 11.19
N SER A 111 -7.87 2.17 12.51
CA SER A 111 -7.66 3.28 13.43
C SER A 111 -6.40 4.07 13.07
N THR A 112 -6.40 5.38 13.34
CA THR A 112 -5.27 6.28 13.01
C THR A 112 -3.89 5.77 13.45
N PRO A 113 -3.70 5.20 14.66
CA PRO A 113 -2.41 4.64 15.06
C PRO A 113 -1.91 3.52 14.12
N ARG A 114 -2.83 2.69 13.60
CA ARG A 114 -2.49 1.56 12.73
C ARG A 114 -2.17 2.01 11.31
N ARG A 115 -2.84 3.05 10.81
CA ARG A 115 -2.47 3.72 9.56
C ARG A 115 -1.05 4.27 9.61
N ILE A 116 -0.68 4.90 10.73
CA ILE A 116 0.67 5.40 10.97
C ILE A 116 1.69 4.25 10.95
N ASP A 117 1.39 3.13 11.63
CA ASP A 117 2.25 1.95 11.63
C ASP A 117 2.46 1.38 10.21
N ALA A 118 1.38 1.23 9.44
CA ALA A 118 1.44 0.74 8.07
C ALA A 118 2.25 1.68 7.17
N LYS A 119 1.99 3.00 7.25
CA LYS A 119 2.74 4.02 6.48
C LYS A 119 4.22 4.01 6.86
N LEU A 120 4.54 3.88 8.14
CA LEU A 120 5.92 3.82 8.63
C LEU A 120 6.67 2.60 8.10
N GLU A 121 6.05 1.42 8.14
CA GLU A 121 6.70 0.19 7.65
C GLU A 121 6.79 0.16 6.12
N LEU A 122 5.80 0.69 5.39
CA LEU A 122 5.89 0.88 3.94
C LEU A 122 7.05 1.81 3.59
N ASN A 123 7.16 2.96 4.24
CA ASN A 123 8.26 3.89 4.03
C ASN A 123 9.63 3.27 4.36
N ARG A 124 9.74 2.44 5.40
CA ARG A 124 10.98 1.67 5.66
C ARG A 124 11.31 0.68 4.54
N ALA A 125 10.31 0.01 3.98
CA ALA A 125 10.51 -0.88 2.84
C ALA A 125 11.02 -0.11 1.62
N LEU A 126 10.45 1.06 1.33
CA LEU A 126 10.93 1.92 0.24
C LEU A 126 12.37 2.40 0.46
N LEU A 127 12.71 2.82 1.68
CA LEU A 127 14.07 3.22 2.04
C LEU A 127 15.05 2.08 1.79
N SER A 128 14.70 0.84 2.18
CA SER A 128 15.54 -0.33 1.88
C SER A 128 15.72 -0.53 0.37
N GLY A 129 14.68 -0.33 -0.45
CA GLY A 129 14.78 -0.34 -1.91
C GLY A 129 15.69 0.75 -2.47
N CYS A 130 15.66 1.97 -1.91
CA CYS A 130 16.57 3.06 -2.26
C CYS A 130 18.03 2.70 -1.96
N VAL A 131 18.29 2.13 -0.78
CA VAL A 131 19.63 1.66 -0.42
C VAL A 131 20.09 0.57 -1.40
N ALA A 132 19.25 -0.42 -1.70
CA ALA A 132 19.58 -1.49 -2.65
C ALA A 132 19.93 -0.94 -4.03
N ARG A 133 19.16 0.04 -4.51
CA ARG A 133 19.41 0.71 -5.79
C ARG A 133 20.76 1.43 -5.79
N LYS A 134 21.11 2.13 -4.71
CA LYS A 134 22.40 2.81 -4.56
C LYS A 134 23.58 1.83 -4.47
N LEU A 135 23.43 0.73 -3.73
CA LEU A 135 24.46 -0.31 -3.63
C LEU A 135 24.70 -1.00 -4.98
N THR A 136 23.69 -1.06 -5.84
CA THR A 136 23.75 -1.74 -7.13
C THR A 136 23.87 -0.80 -8.33
N GLU A 137 24.17 0.50 -8.12
CA GLU A 137 24.32 1.50 -9.20
C GLU A 137 25.36 1.10 -10.25
N ARG A 138 26.38 0.33 -9.85
CA ARG A 138 27.47 -0.17 -10.73
C ARG A 138 27.27 -1.60 -11.21
N ALA A 139 26.21 -2.27 -10.74
CA ALA A 139 25.87 -3.61 -11.18
C ALA A 139 25.19 -3.56 -12.55
N GLU A 140 25.08 -4.72 -13.20
CA GLU A 140 24.25 -4.83 -14.40
C GLU A 140 22.79 -4.47 -14.09
N LEU A 141 22.11 -3.84 -15.06
CA LEU A 141 20.74 -3.34 -14.89
C LEU A 141 19.80 -4.41 -14.33
N ARG A 142 19.84 -5.63 -14.88
CA ARG A 142 19.01 -6.74 -14.42
C ARG A 142 19.33 -7.15 -12.98
N ALA A 143 20.61 -7.26 -12.64
CA ALA A 143 21.04 -7.69 -11.31
C ALA A 143 20.68 -6.65 -10.24
N GLY A 144 20.86 -5.35 -10.54
CA GLY A 144 20.46 -4.28 -9.65
C GLY A 144 18.95 -4.23 -9.43
N GLU A 145 18.16 -4.42 -10.49
CA GLU A 145 16.71 -4.46 -10.38
C GLU A 145 16.21 -5.67 -9.56
N GLU A 146 16.75 -6.87 -9.80
CA GLU A 146 16.43 -8.05 -8.99
C GLU A 146 16.82 -7.84 -7.53
N ALA A 147 17.93 -7.15 -7.25
CA ALA A 147 18.33 -6.84 -5.88
C ALA A 147 17.30 -5.92 -5.20
N VAL A 148 16.81 -4.88 -5.89
CA VAL A 148 15.75 -4.00 -5.38
C VAL A 148 14.47 -4.80 -5.12
N VAL A 149 14.05 -5.66 -6.05
CA VAL A 149 12.88 -6.52 -5.88
C VAL A 149 13.04 -7.45 -4.68
N CYS A 150 14.18 -8.15 -4.55
CA CYS A 150 14.46 -9.02 -3.40
C CYS A 150 14.47 -8.25 -2.08
N THR A 151 14.91 -7.00 -2.10
CA THR A 151 14.90 -6.12 -0.92
C THR A 151 13.48 -5.74 -0.52
N LEU A 152 12.65 -5.31 -1.48
CA LEU A 152 11.25 -4.99 -1.23
C LEU A 152 10.48 -6.22 -0.75
N MET A 153 10.65 -7.37 -1.41
CA MET A 153 9.95 -8.61 -1.05
C MET A 153 10.37 -9.15 0.32
N ARG A 154 11.62 -8.95 0.77
CA ARG A 154 12.03 -9.32 2.15
C ARG A 154 11.13 -8.71 3.21
N GLN A 155 10.63 -7.50 2.97
CA GLN A 155 9.78 -6.77 3.91
C GLN A 155 8.31 -7.25 3.92
N VAL A 156 7.92 -8.10 2.97
CA VAL A 156 6.52 -8.47 2.74
C VAL A 156 5.88 -9.13 3.96
N GLY A 157 6.60 -10.00 4.67
CA GLY A 157 6.03 -10.73 5.81
C GLY A 157 5.65 -9.81 6.95
N LYS A 158 6.51 -8.85 7.27
CA LYS A 158 6.21 -7.81 8.28
C LYS A 158 5.09 -6.90 7.83
N LEU A 159 5.09 -6.47 6.56
CA LEU A 159 4.02 -5.64 6.00
C LEU A 159 2.67 -6.35 6.05
N LEU A 160 2.62 -7.66 5.80
CA LEU A 160 1.40 -8.46 5.91
C LEU A 160 0.86 -8.47 7.35
N VAL A 161 1.72 -8.64 8.34
CA VAL A 161 1.32 -8.61 9.76
C VAL A 161 0.80 -7.23 10.15
N VAL A 162 1.51 -6.16 9.78
CA VAL A 162 1.15 -4.78 10.12
C VAL A 162 -0.16 -4.34 9.45
N CYS A 163 -0.36 -4.70 8.17
CA CYS A 163 -1.52 -4.25 7.40
C CYS A 163 -2.78 -5.12 7.62
N TYR A 164 -2.64 -6.40 8.01
CA TYR A 164 -3.79 -7.31 8.04
C TYR A 164 -4.05 -8.00 9.38
N LEU A 165 -3.06 -8.04 10.29
CA LEU A 165 -3.15 -8.71 11.59
C LEU A 165 -3.04 -7.72 12.76
N ASP A 166 -3.97 -6.77 12.81
CA ASP A 166 -3.92 -5.65 13.74
C ASP A 166 -3.75 -6.05 15.23
N SER A 167 -4.51 -7.05 15.68
CA SER A 167 -4.47 -7.52 17.08
C SER A 167 -3.15 -8.19 17.46
N GLU A 168 -2.57 -8.91 16.51
CA GLU A 168 -1.31 -9.60 16.65
C GLU A 168 -0.16 -8.60 16.63
N TRP A 169 -0.19 -7.62 15.72
CA TRP A 169 0.78 -6.54 15.69
C TRP A 169 0.86 -5.77 17.02
N ASP A 170 -0.27 -5.47 17.64
CA ASP A 170 -0.33 -4.83 18.97
C ASP A 170 0.34 -5.71 20.06
N ARG A 171 0.20 -7.04 19.98
CA ARG A 171 0.86 -7.98 20.89
C ARG A 171 2.36 -8.07 20.63
N ILE A 172 2.77 -8.11 19.36
CA ILE A 172 4.18 -8.14 18.94
C ILE A 172 4.88 -6.89 19.45
N ARG A 173 4.30 -5.70 19.28
CA ARG A 173 4.91 -4.45 19.79
C ARG A 173 5.12 -4.45 21.30
N ARG A 174 4.10 -4.89 22.07
CA ARG A 174 4.24 -5.01 23.52
C ARG A 174 5.35 -5.98 23.91
N ARG A 175 5.43 -7.11 23.22
CA ARG A 175 6.48 -8.11 23.46
C ARG A 175 7.86 -7.61 23.04
N ALA A 176 7.97 -6.91 21.92
CA ALA A 176 9.21 -6.31 21.45
C ALA A 176 9.76 -5.30 22.45
N ALA A 177 8.90 -4.50 23.10
CA ALA A 177 9.32 -3.58 24.16
C ALA A 177 9.97 -4.31 25.36
N GLU A 178 9.56 -5.54 25.67
CA GLU A 178 10.19 -6.39 26.69
C GLU A 178 11.52 -7.01 26.21
N LEU A 179 11.70 -7.14 24.89
CA LEU A 179 12.87 -7.74 24.24
C LEU A 179 13.83 -6.69 23.65
N ASN A 180 13.96 -5.52 24.30
CA ASN A 180 14.84 -4.42 23.84
C ASN A 180 14.56 -3.93 22.41
N GLY A 181 13.32 -4.05 21.93
CA GLY A 181 12.89 -3.63 20.59
C GLY A 181 13.09 -4.68 19.49
N ASP A 182 13.39 -5.94 19.82
CA ASP A 182 13.49 -7.02 18.83
C ASP A 182 12.09 -7.49 18.38
N GLU A 183 11.63 -6.91 17.28
CA GLU A 183 10.34 -7.23 16.67
C GLU A 183 10.30 -8.63 16.04
N SER A 184 11.44 -9.14 15.55
CA SER A 184 11.52 -10.47 14.91
C SER A 184 11.40 -11.57 15.97
N ALA A 185 12.13 -11.45 17.08
CA ALA A 185 11.98 -12.36 18.22
C ALA A 185 10.57 -12.28 18.83
N ALA A 186 10.00 -11.07 18.95
CA ALA A 186 8.64 -10.89 19.42
C ALA A 186 7.58 -11.51 18.50
N CYS A 187 7.81 -11.48 17.18
CA CYS A 187 6.94 -12.12 16.19
C CYS A 187 6.90 -13.64 16.41
N ALA A 188 8.07 -14.28 16.50
CA ALA A 188 8.18 -15.71 16.79
C ALA A 188 7.51 -16.08 18.12
N ASP A 189 7.71 -15.28 19.18
CA ASP A 189 7.08 -15.48 20.50
C ASP A 189 5.55 -15.37 20.47
N VAL A 190 4.99 -14.48 19.64
CA VAL A 190 3.55 -14.18 19.64
C VAL A 190 2.78 -15.04 18.64
N LEU A 191 3.32 -15.21 17.43
CA LEU A 191 2.70 -15.89 16.30
C LEU A 191 3.15 -17.35 16.15
N GLY A 192 4.29 -17.73 16.73
CA GLY A 192 4.90 -19.05 16.54
C GLY A 192 5.62 -19.21 15.18
N VAL A 193 5.69 -18.15 14.37
CA VAL A 193 6.37 -18.10 13.06
C VAL A 193 7.06 -16.75 12.88
N GLY A 194 8.17 -16.73 12.14
CA GLY A 194 8.91 -15.50 11.81
C GLY A 194 8.27 -14.68 10.68
N PHE A 195 8.68 -13.41 10.55
CA PHE A 195 8.25 -12.57 9.42
C PHE A 195 8.78 -13.11 8.08
N ASP A 196 9.99 -13.62 8.07
CA ASP A 196 10.65 -14.27 6.93
C ASP A 196 9.84 -15.47 6.43
N GLU A 197 9.38 -16.34 7.34
CA GLU A 197 8.54 -17.49 6.99
C GLU A 197 7.21 -17.06 6.38
N ILE A 198 6.52 -16.08 6.99
CA ILE A 198 5.28 -15.52 6.45
C ILE A 198 5.52 -14.95 5.05
N GLY A 199 6.66 -14.27 4.85
CA GLY A 199 7.03 -13.67 3.58
C GLY A 199 7.30 -14.69 2.48
N LEU A 200 8.00 -15.79 2.81
CA LEU A 200 8.26 -16.88 1.86
C LEU A 200 6.98 -17.62 1.45
N GLU A 201 6.04 -17.82 2.38
CA GLU A 201 4.71 -18.39 2.06
C GLU A 201 3.91 -17.45 1.15
N ALA A 202 3.96 -16.15 1.38
CA ALA A 202 3.34 -15.15 0.52
C ALA A 202 3.94 -15.16 -0.90
N ALA A 203 5.27 -15.19 -0.99
CA ALA A 203 6.00 -15.26 -2.26
C ALA A 203 5.65 -16.52 -3.05
N ALA A 204 5.55 -17.67 -2.38
CA ALA A 204 5.12 -18.93 -2.99
C ALA A 204 3.68 -18.84 -3.51
N ARG A 205 2.75 -18.30 -2.71
CA ARG A 205 1.35 -18.11 -3.12
C ARG A 205 1.20 -17.19 -4.33
N TRP A 206 2.03 -16.15 -4.42
CA TRP A 206 2.05 -15.23 -5.56
C TRP A 206 2.84 -15.72 -6.76
N ARG A 207 3.35 -16.97 -6.71
CA ARG A 207 4.14 -17.59 -7.78
C ARG A 207 5.36 -16.76 -8.15
N LEU A 208 5.99 -16.12 -7.16
CA LEU A 208 7.24 -15.42 -7.41
C LEU A 208 8.33 -16.43 -7.79
N PRO A 209 9.24 -16.09 -8.72
CA PRO A 209 10.29 -17.00 -9.16
C PRO A 209 11.22 -17.41 -8.01
N ASP A 210 11.81 -18.59 -8.11
CA ASP A 210 12.69 -19.14 -7.07
C ASP A 210 13.91 -18.26 -6.82
N GLU A 211 14.39 -17.53 -7.83
CA GLU A 211 15.48 -16.56 -7.69
C GLU A 211 15.11 -15.43 -6.71
N ILE A 212 13.88 -14.91 -6.81
CA ILE A 212 13.39 -13.86 -5.91
C ILE A 212 13.17 -14.43 -4.51
N ARG A 213 12.55 -15.62 -4.41
CA ARG A 213 12.31 -16.31 -3.12
C ARG A 213 13.61 -16.60 -2.38
N ALA A 214 14.64 -17.08 -3.08
CA ALA A 214 15.93 -17.38 -2.49
C ALA A 214 16.73 -16.10 -2.12
N GLY A 215 16.61 -15.04 -2.92
CA GLY A 215 17.24 -13.74 -2.65
C GLY A 215 16.59 -12.96 -1.50
N MET A 216 15.30 -13.15 -1.24
CA MET A 216 14.59 -12.51 -0.12
C MET A 216 14.62 -13.31 1.19
N ALA A 217 15.15 -14.54 1.22
CA ALA A 217 15.23 -15.36 2.43
C ALA A 217 16.31 -14.88 3.40
N ASP A 218 16.08 -14.95 4.72
CA ASP A 218 17.05 -14.55 5.76
C ASP A 218 18.16 -15.59 5.99
N ASP A 219 17.90 -16.87 5.70
CA ASP A 219 18.82 -17.96 6.05
C ASP A 219 20.01 -18.06 5.09
N ASP A 220 21.22 -18.22 5.64
CA ASP A 220 22.43 -18.61 4.91
C ASP A 220 22.62 -20.16 4.89
N GLY A 221 21.71 -20.94 5.49
CA GLY A 221 21.83 -22.39 5.66
C GLY A 221 21.07 -23.26 4.64
N HIS A 222 21.79 -24.25 4.09
CA HIS A 222 21.29 -25.44 3.40
C HIS A 222 20.69 -25.27 1.99
N ALA A 223 21.51 -24.87 1.02
CA ALA A 223 21.58 -25.75 -0.14
C ALA A 223 22.10 -27.09 0.40
N THR A 224 21.22 -28.08 0.55
CA THR A 224 21.68 -29.46 0.65
C THR A 224 22.56 -29.69 -0.57
N CYS A 225 23.86 -29.80 -0.35
CA CYS A 225 24.74 -30.59 -1.20
C CYS A 225 24.24 -32.04 -1.12
N ALA A 226 23.10 -32.30 -1.73
CA ALA A 226 22.66 -33.63 -2.12
C ALA A 226 22.86 -33.63 -3.64
N ASP A 227 23.85 -34.41 -4.08
CA ASP A 227 24.25 -34.69 -5.47
C ASP A 227 25.54 -34.01 -5.97
N ALA A 228 26.56 -33.94 -5.12
CA ALA A 228 27.95 -34.02 -5.60
C ALA A 228 28.67 -35.13 -4.81
N PHE A 229 28.60 -36.34 -5.34
CA PHE A 229 29.43 -37.46 -4.92
C PHE A 229 30.89 -37.20 -5.31
N ASP A 230 31.77 -37.54 -4.36
CA ASP A 230 33.22 -37.75 -4.46
C ASP A 230 34.07 -36.64 -5.11
N ASP A 231 34.75 -35.85 -4.27
CA ASP A 231 36.22 -35.98 -4.17
C ASP A 231 36.77 -35.30 -2.91
N ASP A 232 37.72 -36.02 -2.32
CA ASP A 232 38.48 -35.80 -1.10
C ASP A 232 39.48 -34.65 -1.25
N ASP A 233 39.26 -33.50 -0.59
CA ASP A 233 40.36 -32.75 0.01
C ASP A 233 39.91 -31.79 1.13
N GLY A 234 40.73 -31.71 2.18
CA GLY A 234 40.39 -31.12 3.46
C GLY A 234 40.39 -29.59 3.52
N GLY A 235 39.52 -29.05 4.39
CA GLY A 235 39.68 -27.77 5.08
C GLY A 235 39.86 -26.51 4.22
N GLY A 236 38.77 -25.83 3.88
CA GLY A 236 38.82 -24.52 3.23
C GLY A 236 37.78 -23.55 3.79
N CYS A 237 38.26 -22.46 4.41
CA CYS A 237 37.48 -21.23 4.62
C CYS A 237 36.63 -20.90 3.39
N CYS A 238 35.42 -20.39 3.62
CA CYS A 238 34.59 -19.77 2.59
C CYS A 238 35.47 -18.86 1.70
N PRO A 239 35.52 -19.06 0.38
CA PRO A 239 36.33 -18.20 -0.47
C PRO A 239 35.77 -16.78 -0.39
N ALA A 240 36.63 -15.83 0.00
CA ALA A 240 36.33 -14.43 -0.12
C ALA A 240 36.03 -14.11 -1.59
N ILE A 241 34.94 -13.36 -1.83
CA ILE A 241 34.53 -12.94 -3.16
C ILE A 241 35.67 -12.12 -3.77
N SER A 242 36.18 -12.54 -4.94
CA SER A 242 37.21 -11.80 -5.66
C SER A 242 36.70 -10.40 -6.01
N ALA A 243 37.40 -9.37 -5.51
CA ALA A 243 37.16 -7.99 -5.86
C ALA A 243 37.57 -7.77 -7.33
N GLY A 244 36.62 -7.83 -8.26
CA GLY A 244 36.88 -7.56 -9.68
C GLY A 244 35.81 -8.03 -10.65
N ASP A 245 35.11 -9.13 -10.34
CA ASP A 245 34.17 -9.74 -11.29
C ASP A 245 32.74 -9.24 -11.07
N GLY A 246 32.15 -8.68 -12.14
CA GLY A 246 30.76 -8.26 -12.18
C GLY A 246 29.79 -9.44 -11.97
N PRO A 247 28.53 -9.19 -11.56
CA PRO A 247 27.56 -10.24 -11.23
C PRO A 247 27.17 -11.15 -12.42
N ALA A 248 27.55 -10.78 -13.64
CA ALA A 248 27.29 -11.50 -14.89
C ALA A 248 28.08 -12.81 -15.04
N ASP A 249 29.28 -12.86 -14.47
CA ASP A 249 30.23 -13.97 -14.64
C ASP A 249 30.14 -14.98 -13.48
N ARG A 250 29.12 -14.83 -12.64
CA ARG A 250 28.90 -15.63 -11.42
C ARG A 250 27.96 -16.78 -11.69
N GLY A 251 28.25 -17.95 -11.11
CA GLY A 251 27.33 -19.09 -11.13
C GLY A 251 25.98 -18.75 -10.46
N PRO A 252 24.90 -19.49 -10.76
CA PRO A 252 23.55 -19.23 -10.21
C PRO A 252 23.52 -19.10 -8.68
N THR A 253 24.29 -19.92 -7.97
CA THR A 253 24.41 -19.92 -6.50
C THR A 253 25.05 -18.64 -5.97
N ASP A 254 26.09 -18.13 -6.64
CA ASP A 254 26.80 -16.92 -6.22
C ASP A 254 25.96 -15.66 -6.46
N ARG A 255 25.13 -15.67 -7.51
CA ARG A 255 24.15 -14.60 -7.75
C ARG A 255 23.09 -14.55 -6.65
N ILE A 256 22.52 -15.68 -6.24
CA ILE A 256 21.54 -15.73 -5.15
C ILE A 256 22.16 -15.26 -3.84
N ARG A 257 23.38 -15.71 -3.53
CA ARG A 257 24.13 -15.25 -2.35
C ARG A 257 24.33 -13.73 -2.38
N TRP A 258 24.69 -13.18 -3.54
CA TRP A 258 24.85 -11.73 -3.70
C TRP A 258 23.52 -10.98 -3.54
N LEU A 259 22.44 -11.43 -4.16
CA LEU A 259 21.11 -10.84 -4.00
C LEU A 259 20.66 -10.82 -2.53
N ARG A 260 20.89 -11.92 -1.81
CA ARG A 260 20.61 -12.02 -0.37
C ARG A 260 21.44 -11.03 0.44
N ALA A 261 22.73 -10.94 0.16
CA ALA A 261 23.63 -10.02 0.83
C ALA A 261 23.23 -8.56 0.63
N VAL A 262 22.88 -8.17 -0.61
CA VAL A 262 22.38 -6.83 -0.91
C VAL A 262 21.08 -6.58 -0.16
N SER A 263 20.09 -7.47 -0.29
CA SER A 263 18.77 -7.33 0.34
C SER A 263 18.85 -7.18 1.86
N ARG A 264 19.68 -8.00 2.53
CA ARG A 264 19.92 -7.90 3.97
C ARG A 264 20.61 -6.60 4.33
N CYS A 265 21.72 -6.28 3.66
CA CYS A 265 22.49 -5.08 3.97
C CYS A 265 21.65 -3.80 3.79
N SER A 266 20.87 -3.74 2.71
CA SER A 266 19.96 -2.63 2.43
C SER A 266 18.88 -2.47 3.50
N THR A 267 18.33 -3.57 3.99
CA THR A 267 17.33 -3.57 5.07
C THR A 267 17.93 -3.10 6.39
N ASP A 268 19.13 -3.57 6.73
CA ASP A 268 19.83 -3.19 7.97
C ASP A 268 20.25 -1.71 7.96
N VAL A 269 20.78 -1.24 6.82
CA VAL A 269 21.15 0.17 6.63
C VAL A 269 19.91 1.06 6.68
N ALA A 270 18.81 0.68 6.03
CA ALA A 270 17.55 1.42 6.13
C ALA A 270 17.02 1.49 7.57
N SER A 271 17.10 0.40 8.32
CA SER A 271 16.72 0.38 9.73
C SER A 271 17.61 1.28 10.59
N ALA A 272 18.91 1.37 10.28
CA ALA A 272 19.82 2.28 10.95
C ALA A 272 19.50 3.74 10.58
N LEU A 273 19.29 4.03 9.30
CA LEU A 273 18.94 5.38 8.81
C LEU A 273 17.62 5.91 9.40
N ALA A 274 16.66 5.03 9.67
CA ALA A 274 15.40 5.39 10.34
C ALA A 274 15.57 5.80 11.82
N MET A 275 16.75 5.61 12.43
CA MET A 275 17.06 6.11 13.77
C MET A 275 17.31 7.63 13.75
N PRO A 276 17.04 8.35 14.86
CA PRO A 276 17.39 9.77 14.96
C PRO A 276 18.84 10.03 14.61
N ALA A 277 19.11 11.13 13.89
CA ALA A 277 20.47 11.52 13.53
C ALA A 277 21.32 11.75 14.79
N GLY A 278 22.50 11.14 14.83
CA GLY A 278 23.42 11.27 15.96
C GLY A 278 24.48 10.17 16.00
N PRO A 279 25.39 10.22 16.98
CA PRO A 279 26.58 9.35 17.02
C PRO A 279 26.24 7.85 17.02
N GLN A 280 25.12 7.46 17.64
CA GLN A 280 24.69 6.07 17.70
C GLN A 280 24.24 5.54 16.33
N ARG A 281 23.57 6.37 15.53
CA ARG A 281 23.17 6.03 14.17
C ARG A 281 24.42 5.83 13.31
N ASP A 282 25.34 6.78 13.37
CA ASP A 282 26.54 6.78 12.53
C ASP A 282 27.47 5.60 12.90
N ALA A 283 27.59 5.28 14.20
CA ALA A 283 28.31 4.09 14.66
C ALA A 283 27.65 2.78 14.17
N ARG A 284 26.32 2.70 14.14
CA ARG A 284 25.59 1.53 13.63
C ARG A 284 25.78 1.37 12.13
N VAL A 285 25.71 2.44 11.35
CA VAL A 285 25.99 2.42 9.91
C VAL A 285 27.42 1.97 9.63
N ALA A 286 28.41 2.48 10.39
CA ALA A 286 29.81 2.06 10.26
C ALA A 286 30.03 0.57 10.57
N ALA A 287 29.38 0.05 11.62
CA ALA A 287 29.45 -1.38 11.95
C ALA A 287 28.82 -2.27 10.86
N LEU A 288 27.67 -1.85 10.32
CA LEU A 288 27.02 -2.54 9.20
C LEU A 288 27.89 -2.53 7.94
N ALA A 289 28.54 -1.41 7.64
CA ALA A 289 29.46 -1.31 6.51
C ALA A 289 30.61 -2.32 6.58
N GLN A 290 31.18 -2.52 7.78
CA GLN A 290 32.22 -3.52 8.00
C GLN A 290 31.70 -4.94 7.80
N HIS A 291 30.48 -5.23 8.25
CA HIS A 291 29.86 -6.55 8.12
C HIS A 291 29.44 -6.89 6.68
N CYS A 292 28.91 -5.92 5.93
CA CYS A 292 28.45 -6.13 4.55
C CYS A 292 29.60 -6.14 3.51
N SER A 293 30.70 -5.44 3.79
CA SER A 293 31.84 -5.27 2.88
C SER A 293 32.34 -6.56 2.21
N PRO A 294 32.66 -7.65 2.93
CA PRO A 294 33.23 -8.85 2.32
C PRO A 294 32.28 -9.55 1.34
N THR A 295 30.97 -9.51 1.62
CA THR A 295 29.95 -10.20 0.80
C THR A 295 29.51 -9.36 -0.40
N LEU A 296 29.63 -8.03 -0.30
CA LEU A 296 29.31 -7.11 -1.40
C LEU A 296 30.51 -6.83 -2.31
N GLY A 297 31.74 -7.13 -1.87
CA GLY A 297 32.96 -6.76 -2.60
C GLY A 297 33.15 -5.25 -2.66
N MET A 298 32.74 -4.53 -1.61
CA MET A 298 32.77 -3.07 -1.54
C MET A 298 33.55 -2.60 -0.32
N GLU A 299 34.27 -1.49 -0.45
CA GLU A 299 34.94 -0.85 0.67
C GLU A 299 33.93 -0.32 1.70
N PRO A 300 34.14 -0.52 3.02
CA PRO A 300 33.22 -0.04 4.05
C PRO A 300 32.96 1.48 3.95
N ALA A 301 33.99 2.26 3.60
CA ALA A 301 33.88 3.70 3.43
C ALA A 301 32.88 4.10 2.33
N ALA A 302 32.82 3.33 1.24
CA ALA A 302 31.87 3.58 0.15
C ALA A 302 30.42 3.34 0.59
N LEU A 303 30.17 2.34 1.44
CA LEU A 303 28.83 2.09 1.98
C LEU A 303 28.39 3.21 2.93
N VAL A 304 29.30 3.69 3.79
CA VAL A 304 29.03 4.83 4.68
C VAL A 304 28.68 6.07 3.86
N GLU A 305 29.45 6.36 2.80
CA GLU A 305 29.18 7.50 1.91
C GLU A 305 27.80 7.39 1.24
N ILE A 306 27.42 6.19 0.79
CA ILE A 306 26.08 5.92 0.23
C ILE A 306 24.98 6.21 1.27
N ALA A 307 25.13 5.71 2.49
CA ALA A 307 24.17 5.90 3.57
C ALA A 307 24.04 7.39 3.96
N GLU A 308 25.15 8.12 4.03
CA GLU A 308 25.14 9.56 4.29
C GLU A 308 24.50 10.37 3.18
N ARG A 309 24.78 10.01 1.91
CA ARG A 309 24.17 10.66 0.74
C ARG A 309 22.66 10.48 0.74
N LEU A 310 22.18 9.26 0.98
CA LEU A 310 20.75 8.97 1.12
C LEU A 310 20.13 9.74 2.27
N ALA A 311 20.78 9.78 3.44
CA ALA A 311 20.29 10.56 4.58
C ALA A 311 20.16 12.06 4.28
N ARG A 312 21.01 12.62 3.39
CA ARG A 312 20.92 14.01 2.94
C ARG A 312 19.85 14.22 1.87
N GLU A 313 19.81 13.36 0.86
CA GLU A 313 18.84 13.40 -0.24
C GLU A 313 17.40 13.26 0.30
N GLU A 314 17.17 12.29 1.17
CA GLU A 314 15.83 12.05 1.73
C GLU A 314 15.45 13.02 2.85
N ALA A 315 16.40 13.69 3.52
CA ALA A 315 16.07 14.79 4.44
C ALA A 315 15.58 16.05 3.71
N SER A 316 15.91 16.16 2.42
CA SER A 316 15.34 17.17 1.50
C SER A 316 13.98 16.75 0.96
N ASP A 317 13.71 15.44 0.90
CA ASP A 317 12.44 14.85 0.46
C ASP A 317 11.47 14.63 1.63
N THR A 318 10.18 14.53 1.34
CA THR A 318 9.11 14.47 2.36
C THR A 318 9.18 13.18 3.21
N MET A 319 9.74 12.10 2.64
CA MET A 319 9.71 10.74 3.17
C MET A 319 10.47 10.53 4.50
N MET A 320 11.72 10.97 4.64
CA MET A 320 12.47 10.76 5.91
C MET A 320 12.00 11.68 7.02
N ARG A 321 11.52 12.90 6.69
CA ARG A 321 10.79 13.72 7.66
C ARG A 321 9.54 13.00 8.12
N GLU A 322 8.72 12.47 7.22
CA GLU A 322 7.54 11.69 7.60
C GLU A 322 7.92 10.49 8.48
N ILE A 323 8.93 9.68 8.14
CA ILE A 323 9.36 8.54 8.99
C ILE A 323 9.77 9.00 10.40
N VAL A 324 10.57 10.06 10.51
CA VAL A 324 11.07 10.59 11.78
C VAL A 324 9.96 11.27 12.57
N GLU A 325 9.11 12.06 11.92
CA GLU A 325 7.96 12.75 12.52
C GLU A 325 6.90 11.74 12.96
N LEU A 326 6.52 10.76 12.11
CA LEU A 326 5.58 9.68 12.44
C LEU A 326 6.05 8.86 13.63
N ARG A 327 7.38 8.63 13.75
CA ARG A 327 7.98 7.99 14.93
C ARG A 327 8.00 8.89 16.17
N ALA A 328 8.40 10.16 16.01
CA ALA A 328 8.58 11.09 17.13
C ALA A 328 7.24 11.58 17.71
N ASN A 329 6.21 11.65 16.88
CA ASN A 329 4.96 12.32 17.15
C ASN A 329 3.75 11.52 16.64
N ALA A 330 3.77 10.19 16.81
CA ALA A 330 2.65 9.30 16.44
C ALA A 330 1.30 9.83 16.93
N ASP A 331 1.25 10.42 18.13
CA ASP A 331 0.04 11.04 18.68
C ASP A 331 -0.27 12.43 18.13
N ALA A 332 0.72 13.24 17.77
CA ALA A 332 0.49 14.60 17.25
C ALA A 332 0.16 14.59 15.75
N ILE A 333 0.69 13.64 14.99
CA ILE A 333 0.34 13.42 13.58
C ILE A 333 -0.98 12.65 13.49
N ALA A 334 -1.23 11.70 14.40
CA ALA A 334 -2.57 11.14 14.54
C ALA A 334 -3.60 12.21 14.89
N ARG A 335 -3.24 13.23 15.68
CA ARG A 335 -4.11 14.39 15.97
C ARG A 335 -4.24 15.35 14.80
N ALA A 336 -3.16 15.63 14.06
CA ALA A 336 -3.19 16.48 12.87
C ALA A 336 -3.98 15.85 11.71
N GLN A 337 -3.92 14.52 11.55
CA GLN A 337 -4.77 13.71 10.67
C GLN A 337 -6.09 13.27 11.35
N ALA A 338 -6.39 13.73 12.58
CA ALA A 338 -7.70 13.54 13.22
C ALA A 338 -8.61 14.77 13.06
N GLU A 339 -8.08 15.89 12.54
CA GLU A 339 -8.89 17.02 12.07
C GLU A 339 -9.56 16.57 10.75
N PRO A 340 -10.88 16.35 10.74
CA PRO A 340 -11.61 15.89 9.55
C PRO A 340 -11.39 16.76 8.34
N GLU A 341 -11.27 18.06 8.59
CA GLU A 341 -11.04 19.05 7.56
C GLU A 341 -9.71 18.81 6.84
N ALA A 342 -8.62 18.60 7.59
CA ALA A 342 -7.31 18.29 7.01
C ALA A 342 -7.32 16.99 6.20
N CYS A 343 -8.05 15.96 6.66
CA CYS A 343 -8.24 14.73 5.88
C CYS A 343 -9.01 14.95 4.58
N LEU A 344 -10.11 15.73 4.63
CA LEU A 344 -10.92 16.03 3.46
C LEU A 344 -10.14 16.91 2.46
N GLU A 345 -9.34 17.87 2.95
CA GLU A 345 -8.48 18.73 2.13
C GLU A 345 -7.35 17.94 1.47
N ALA A 346 -6.74 16.99 2.19
CA ALA A 346 -5.73 16.09 1.62
C ALA A 346 -6.33 15.24 0.49
N GLY A 347 -7.50 14.63 0.73
CA GLY A 347 -8.23 13.87 -0.29
C GLY A 347 -8.61 14.70 -1.52
N LEU A 348 -9.04 15.95 -1.31
CA LEU A 348 -9.28 16.91 -2.39
C LEU A 348 -8.01 17.27 -3.16
N ALA A 349 -6.87 17.43 -2.48
CA ALA A 349 -5.59 17.71 -3.12
C ALA A 349 -5.12 16.51 -3.98
N ASP A 350 -5.26 15.29 -3.47
CA ASP A 350 -4.98 14.06 -4.22
C ASP A 350 -5.89 13.95 -5.44
N LEU A 351 -7.20 14.23 -5.28
CA LEU A 351 -8.16 14.24 -6.36
C LEU A 351 -7.76 15.24 -7.44
N ARG A 352 -7.34 16.46 -7.07
CA ARG A 352 -6.86 17.52 -7.98
C ARG A 352 -5.59 17.13 -8.74
N ALA A 353 -4.74 16.29 -8.15
CA ALA A 353 -3.50 15.83 -8.78
C ALA A 353 -3.73 14.78 -9.88
N LEU A 354 -4.88 14.09 -9.90
CA LEU A 354 -5.18 13.07 -10.91
C LEU A 354 -5.52 13.67 -12.30
N PRO A 355 -5.09 13.08 -13.42
CA PRO A 355 -5.52 13.51 -14.75
C PRO A 355 -6.98 13.14 -15.01
N SER A 356 -7.71 13.97 -15.77
CA SER A 356 -9.13 13.79 -16.07
C SER A 356 -9.45 12.62 -17.00
N GLU A 357 -8.46 12.02 -17.66
CA GLU A 357 -8.63 11.02 -18.71
C GLU A 357 -8.43 9.58 -18.20
N HIS A 358 -9.40 8.70 -18.44
CA HIS A 358 -9.33 7.24 -18.20
C HIS A 358 -9.18 6.78 -16.73
N VAL A 359 -9.56 7.59 -15.73
CA VAL A 359 -9.33 7.30 -14.29
C VAL A 359 -10.62 7.24 -13.44
N LEU A 360 -11.81 7.07 -14.04
CA LEU A 360 -13.06 7.26 -13.29
C LEU A 360 -13.20 6.35 -12.06
N THR A 361 -13.07 5.02 -12.19
CA THR A 361 -13.22 4.11 -11.05
C THR A 361 -12.29 4.42 -9.85
N PRO A 362 -10.97 4.64 -10.03
CA PRO A 362 -10.05 5.05 -8.95
C PRO A 362 -10.40 6.38 -8.32
N VAL A 363 -10.81 7.32 -9.16
CA VAL A 363 -11.19 8.65 -8.72
C VAL A 363 -12.40 8.56 -7.79
N LEU A 364 -13.37 7.73 -8.14
CA LEU A 364 -14.51 7.43 -7.27
C LEU A 364 -14.06 6.73 -5.99
N ALA A 365 -13.12 5.78 -6.09
CA ALA A 365 -12.56 5.10 -4.92
C ALA A 365 -11.88 6.07 -3.96
N LEU A 366 -10.96 6.89 -4.47
CA LEU A 366 -10.27 7.93 -3.73
C LEU A 366 -11.25 8.86 -3.03
N ALA A 367 -12.23 9.40 -3.75
CA ALA A 367 -13.23 10.30 -3.19
C ALA A 367 -14.05 9.62 -2.07
N SER A 368 -14.58 8.43 -2.33
CA SER A 368 -15.36 7.67 -1.34
C SER A 368 -14.54 7.29 -0.11
N GLU A 369 -13.25 7.00 -0.29
CA GLU A 369 -12.26 6.71 0.75
C GLU A 369 -11.93 7.95 1.59
N SER A 370 -11.68 9.10 0.96
CA SER A 370 -11.43 10.38 1.62
C SER A 370 -12.58 10.81 2.51
N LEU A 371 -13.82 10.62 2.05
CA LEU A 371 -14.99 10.89 2.87
C LEU A 371 -15.13 9.92 4.03
N LEU A 372 -14.95 8.62 3.77
CA LEU A 372 -15.05 7.60 4.79
C LEU A 372 -14.04 7.84 5.91
N ALA A 373 -12.79 8.15 5.55
CA ALA A 373 -11.72 8.44 6.50
C ALA A 373 -11.92 9.79 7.21
N GLY A 374 -12.22 10.85 6.47
CA GLY A 374 -12.30 12.21 7.01
C GLY A 374 -13.44 12.40 8.00
N LEU A 375 -14.64 11.92 7.65
CA LEU A 375 -15.83 12.05 8.50
C LEU A 375 -16.08 10.84 9.40
N ALA A 376 -15.20 9.83 9.34
CA ALA A 376 -15.36 8.55 10.01
C ALA A 376 -16.72 7.90 9.70
N PHE A 377 -17.14 7.93 8.42
CA PHE A 377 -18.36 7.25 8.02
C PHE A 377 -18.24 5.73 8.25
N THR A 378 -19.37 5.09 8.54
CA THR A 378 -19.48 3.64 8.61
C THR A 378 -19.45 3.04 7.21
N ARG A 379 -20.18 3.65 6.27
CA ARG A 379 -20.24 3.22 4.87
C ARG A 379 -20.15 4.44 3.94
N THR A 380 -19.64 4.21 2.74
CA THR A 380 -19.79 5.13 1.60
C THR A 380 -20.24 4.38 0.37
N VAL A 381 -21.08 5.01 -0.47
CA VAL A 381 -21.57 4.45 -1.72
C VAL A 381 -21.51 5.53 -2.79
N MET A 382 -20.99 5.18 -3.96
CA MET A 382 -20.96 6.04 -5.14
C MET A 382 -21.98 5.55 -6.16
N PHE A 383 -23.00 6.36 -6.42
CA PHE A 383 -23.97 6.15 -7.49
C PHE A 383 -23.52 6.90 -8.73
N VAL A 384 -23.48 6.23 -9.88
CA VAL A 384 -23.14 6.84 -11.17
C VAL A 384 -24.38 6.80 -12.07
N ARG A 385 -24.66 7.92 -12.74
CA ARG A 385 -25.75 8.04 -13.71
C ARG A 385 -25.38 7.32 -15.00
N HIS A 386 -26.30 6.49 -15.48
CA HIS A 386 -26.26 5.85 -16.79
C HIS A 386 -27.00 6.68 -17.85
N ASP A 387 -26.81 6.35 -19.11
CA ASP A 387 -27.43 7.07 -20.25
C ASP A 387 -28.96 7.00 -20.23
N ASP A 388 -29.52 5.97 -19.60
CA ASP A 388 -30.97 5.77 -19.43
C ASP A 388 -31.56 6.60 -18.26
N GLY A 389 -30.74 7.39 -17.57
CA GLY A 389 -31.15 8.21 -16.44
C GLY A 389 -31.13 7.47 -15.09
N THR A 390 -30.72 6.20 -15.07
CA THR A 390 -30.61 5.43 -13.82
C THR A 390 -29.32 5.76 -13.07
N PHE A 391 -29.41 6.05 -11.79
CA PHE A 391 -28.28 6.09 -10.86
C PHE A 391 -28.09 4.71 -10.24
N ALA A 392 -26.99 4.03 -10.57
CA ALA A 392 -26.66 2.73 -9.99
C ALA A 392 -25.37 2.81 -9.15
N ALA A 393 -25.34 2.12 -8.02
CA ALA A 393 -24.13 2.01 -7.21
C ALA A 393 -23.03 1.32 -8.01
N ARG A 394 -21.92 2.03 -8.20
CA ARG A 394 -20.75 1.54 -8.93
C ARG A 394 -19.63 1.10 -8.00
N LEU A 395 -19.57 1.70 -6.82
CA LEU A 395 -18.56 1.43 -5.80
C LEU A 395 -19.15 1.70 -4.43
N GLY A 396 -18.68 0.99 -3.42
CA GLY A 396 -18.90 1.39 -2.04
C GLY A 396 -17.99 0.68 -1.07
N PHE A 397 -17.93 1.19 0.14
CA PHE A 397 -17.07 0.74 1.23
C PHE A 397 -17.87 0.63 2.51
N GLY A 398 -17.49 -0.31 3.36
CA GLY A 398 -18.08 -0.52 4.68
C GLY A 398 -18.98 -1.76 4.76
N PRO A 399 -19.46 -2.11 5.96
CA PRO A 399 -20.16 -3.36 6.21
C PRO A 399 -21.44 -3.50 5.38
N GLY A 400 -21.62 -4.65 4.74
CA GLY A 400 -22.86 -4.99 4.02
C GLY A 400 -23.07 -4.28 2.67
N VAL A 401 -22.15 -3.40 2.25
CA VAL A 401 -22.28 -2.69 0.97
C VAL A 401 -22.10 -3.63 -0.22
N ASP A 402 -21.12 -4.54 -0.18
CA ASP A 402 -20.84 -5.47 -1.29
C ASP A 402 -22.04 -6.39 -1.62
N THR A 403 -22.80 -6.82 -0.61
CA THR A 403 -24.00 -7.65 -0.79
C THR A 403 -25.24 -6.86 -1.20
N ALA A 404 -25.20 -5.54 -1.04
CA ALA A 404 -26.28 -4.64 -1.41
C ALA A 404 -26.04 -3.97 -2.78
N LEU A 405 -24.80 -3.88 -3.25
CA LEU A 405 -24.37 -3.05 -4.39
C LEU A 405 -25.29 -3.16 -5.61
N ASP A 406 -25.60 -4.39 -6.04
CA ASP A 406 -26.48 -4.63 -7.20
C ASP A 406 -27.92 -4.13 -7.02
N ARG A 407 -28.40 -4.00 -5.78
CA ARG A 407 -29.76 -3.55 -5.45
C ARG A 407 -29.84 -2.04 -5.23
N LEU A 408 -28.71 -1.37 -5.00
CA LEU A 408 -28.63 0.06 -4.74
C LEU A 408 -28.73 0.84 -6.07
N ARG A 409 -29.96 1.19 -6.47
CA ARG A 409 -30.23 1.95 -7.69
C ARG A 409 -31.52 2.75 -7.59
N PHE A 410 -31.57 3.89 -8.27
CA PHE A 410 -32.77 4.74 -8.40
C PHE A 410 -32.77 5.48 -9.75
N ASP A 411 -33.94 5.95 -10.20
CA ASP A 411 -34.10 6.66 -11.48
C ASP A 411 -33.98 8.18 -11.27
N GLU A 412 -33.71 8.97 -12.31
CA GLU A 412 -33.71 10.44 -12.20
C GLU A 412 -35.13 11.05 -12.22
N ARG A 413 -36.14 10.28 -12.64
CA ARG A 413 -37.56 10.67 -12.62
C ARG A 413 -38.02 10.97 -11.20
N PHE A 414 -38.53 12.18 -11.00
CA PHE A 414 -38.93 12.69 -9.69
C PHE A 414 -39.79 11.73 -8.87
N GLU A 415 -39.26 11.32 -7.71
CA GLU A 415 -40.00 10.77 -6.58
C GLU A 415 -39.86 11.71 -5.37
N PRO A 416 -40.84 11.76 -4.44
CA PRO A 416 -40.83 12.68 -3.30
C PRO A 416 -39.89 12.24 -2.15
N ASP A 417 -38.70 11.73 -2.48
CA ASP A 417 -37.69 11.24 -1.54
C ASP A 417 -36.44 12.14 -1.45
N VAL A 418 -35.55 11.83 -0.51
CA VAL A 418 -34.32 12.61 -0.27
C VAL A 418 -33.22 12.41 -1.32
N PHE A 419 -33.21 11.28 -2.04
CA PHE A 419 -32.22 11.00 -3.08
C PHE A 419 -32.50 11.87 -4.31
N HIS A 420 -33.77 11.98 -4.70
CA HIS A 420 -34.22 12.89 -5.75
C HIS A 420 -33.98 14.36 -5.40
N LEU A 421 -34.23 14.73 -4.14
CA LEU A 421 -33.89 16.06 -3.63
C LEU A 421 -32.39 16.34 -3.77
N ALA A 422 -31.53 15.36 -3.43
CA ALA A 422 -30.08 15.52 -3.50
C ALA A 422 -29.60 15.75 -4.95
N ILE A 423 -30.04 14.93 -5.92
CA ILE A 423 -29.63 15.09 -7.32
C ILE A 423 -30.18 16.37 -7.97
N SER A 424 -31.27 16.92 -7.44
CA SER A 424 -31.85 18.19 -7.89
C SER A 424 -31.10 19.41 -7.36
N ASN A 425 -30.37 19.27 -6.25
CA ASN A 425 -29.63 20.36 -5.59
C ASN A 425 -28.20 20.52 -6.14
N SER A 426 -27.62 21.71 -5.92
CA SER A 426 -26.24 22.03 -6.29
C SER A 426 -25.21 21.81 -5.18
N VAL A 427 -25.68 21.53 -3.96
CA VAL A 427 -24.85 21.32 -2.77
C VAL A 427 -25.30 20.06 -2.03
N GLY A 428 -24.38 19.49 -1.27
CA GLY A 428 -24.63 18.34 -0.41
C GLY A 428 -25.71 18.63 0.63
N ILE A 429 -26.46 17.58 0.96
CA ILE A 429 -27.45 17.60 2.03
C ILE A 429 -27.00 16.67 3.15
N PHE A 430 -27.18 17.12 4.39
CA PHE A 430 -26.90 16.34 5.58
C PHE A 430 -28.21 16.03 6.32
N ILE A 431 -28.44 14.75 6.58
CA ILE A 431 -29.60 14.24 7.31
C ILE A 431 -29.12 13.79 8.69
N GLU A 432 -29.43 14.59 9.72
CA GLU A 432 -29.01 14.33 11.11
C GLU A 432 -29.72 13.14 11.77
N GLN A 433 -30.96 12.84 11.37
CA GLN A 433 -31.80 11.83 12.00
C GLN A 433 -32.58 11.03 10.94
N ALA A 434 -31.90 10.03 10.37
CA ALA A 434 -32.46 9.16 9.33
C ALA A 434 -33.65 8.32 9.84
N GLN A 435 -33.61 7.93 11.13
CA GLN A 435 -34.63 7.07 11.76
C GLN A 435 -35.85 7.85 12.27
N GLU A 436 -35.93 9.17 12.07
CA GLU A 436 -37.13 9.92 12.44
C GLU A 436 -38.34 9.45 11.59
N PRO A 437 -39.54 9.22 12.16
CA PRO A 437 -40.69 8.70 11.41
C PRO A 437 -41.10 9.52 10.19
N LYS A 438 -40.85 10.83 10.20
CA LYS A 438 -41.06 11.70 9.03
C LYS A 438 -40.02 11.48 7.95
N MET A 439 -38.76 11.26 8.34
CA MET A 439 -37.66 11.01 7.43
C MET A 439 -37.77 9.63 6.79
N MET A 440 -38.12 8.59 7.55
CA MET A 440 -38.29 7.25 7.01
C MET A 440 -39.33 7.17 5.88
N LYS A 441 -40.37 8.01 5.91
CA LYS A 441 -41.36 8.12 4.83
C LYS A 441 -40.82 8.75 3.53
N ARG A 442 -39.67 9.42 3.62
CA ARG A 442 -38.97 10.08 2.50
C ARG A 442 -37.71 9.31 2.09
N LEU A 443 -37.52 8.09 2.58
CA LEU A 443 -36.45 7.20 2.20
C LEU A 443 -36.99 6.12 1.26
N PRO A 444 -36.29 5.79 0.15
CA PRO A 444 -36.70 4.71 -0.73
C PRO A 444 -36.74 3.34 -0.04
N ALA A 445 -37.61 2.45 -0.49
CA ALA A 445 -37.72 1.09 0.06
C ALA A 445 -36.40 0.30 -0.07
N TRP A 446 -35.73 0.39 -1.23
CA TRP A 446 -34.44 -0.26 -1.46
C TRP A 446 -33.36 0.22 -0.48
N TYR A 447 -33.44 1.47 -0.01
CA TYR A 447 -32.50 2.04 0.94
C TYR A 447 -32.75 1.47 2.34
N LEU A 448 -34.00 1.45 2.77
CA LEU A 448 -34.39 0.91 4.07
C LEU A 448 -34.08 -0.58 4.19
N ASP A 449 -34.24 -1.35 3.10
CA ASP A 449 -33.91 -2.77 3.06
C ASP A 449 -32.40 -3.02 3.12
N ALA A 450 -31.58 -2.09 2.62
CA ALA A 450 -30.13 -2.23 2.59
C ALA A 450 -29.44 -1.67 3.85
N PHE A 451 -29.94 -0.54 4.38
CA PHE A 451 -29.28 0.29 5.39
C PHE A 451 -30.26 0.70 6.52
N ASP A 452 -30.89 -0.28 7.17
CA ASP A 452 -31.86 -0.07 8.26
C ASP A 452 -31.25 0.50 9.55
N ASP A 453 -29.95 0.34 9.73
CA ASP A 453 -29.16 0.75 10.88
C ASP A 453 -28.52 2.15 10.73
N ALA A 454 -28.72 2.83 9.59
CA ALA A 454 -28.22 4.17 9.35
C ALA A 454 -28.92 5.20 10.27
N ARG A 455 -28.13 5.98 11.03
CA ARG A 455 -28.65 7.00 11.94
C ARG A 455 -28.63 8.41 11.36
N ALA A 456 -27.57 8.72 10.63
CA ALA A 456 -27.38 10.00 9.96
C ALA A 456 -26.58 9.76 8.69
N PHE A 457 -26.78 10.57 7.66
CA PHE A 457 -26.07 10.41 6.40
C PHE A 457 -25.97 11.70 5.61
N VAL A 458 -25.04 11.71 4.66
CA VAL A 458 -24.76 12.79 3.72
C VAL A 458 -25.04 12.29 2.32
N LEU A 459 -25.64 13.15 1.50
CA LEU A 459 -25.80 12.96 0.07
C LEU A 459 -25.13 14.14 -0.65
N LEU A 460 -24.13 13.85 -1.47
CA LEU A 460 -23.31 14.83 -2.18
C LEU A 460 -23.49 14.67 -3.69
N PRO A 461 -24.24 15.55 -4.35
CA PRO A 461 -24.41 15.49 -5.80
C PRO A 461 -23.13 15.93 -6.51
N VAL A 462 -22.72 15.15 -7.50
CA VAL A 462 -21.59 15.43 -8.37
C VAL A 462 -22.15 15.94 -9.69
N ARG A 463 -21.79 17.17 -10.06
CA ARG A 463 -22.42 17.87 -11.18
C ARG A 463 -21.44 18.19 -12.30
N VAL A 464 -21.93 18.07 -13.53
CA VAL A 464 -21.28 18.61 -14.72
C VAL A 464 -22.27 19.57 -15.37
N GLY A 465 -21.96 20.87 -15.30
CA GLY A 465 -22.91 21.92 -15.69
C GLY A 465 -24.18 21.87 -14.84
N ALA A 466 -25.33 21.77 -15.52
CA ALA A 466 -26.64 21.72 -14.87
C ALA A 466 -27.15 20.30 -14.56
N THR A 467 -26.35 19.26 -14.81
CA THR A 467 -26.78 17.87 -14.65
C THR A 467 -26.00 17.18 -13.53
N SER A 468 -26.69 16.43 -12.68
CA SER A 468 -26.05 15.53 -11.71
C SER A 468 -25.65 14.23 -12.42
N VAL A 469 -24.37 13.92 -12.43
CA VAL A 469 -23.79 12.75 -13.12
C VAL A 469 -23.44 11.62 -12.14
N ALA A 470 -23.31 11.94 -10.86
CA ALA A 470 -23.14 10.98 -9.79
C ALA A 470 -23.69 11.52 -8.47
N LEU A 471 -23.89 10.63 -7.50
CA LEU A 471 -24.31 10.95 -6.14
C LEU A 471 -23.45 10.14 -5.17
N LEU A 472 -22.77 10.83 -4.24
CA LEU A 472 -21.99 10.20 -3.19
C LEU A 472 -22.83 10.15 -1.91
N TYR A 473 -22.98 8.95 -1.35
CA TYR A 473 -23.60 8.69 -0.06
C TYR A 473 -22.55 8.33 0.99
N GLY A 474 -22.69 8.83 2.22
CA GLY A 474 -21.90 8.39 3.36
C GLY A 474 -22.68 8.49 4.67
N ASP A 475 -22.54 7.52 5.57
CA ASP A 475 -23.39 7.43 6.76
C ASP A 475 -22.66 7.15 8.06
N TRP A 476 -23.39 7.34 9.16
CA TRP A 476 -23.04 6.83 10.49
C TRP A 476 -24.13 5.85 10.92
N ALA A 477 -23.74 4.62 11.25
CA ALA A 477 -24.65 3.53 11.55
C ALA A 477 -24.38 2.86 12.90
N GLY A 478 -25.31 2.02 13.34
CA GLY A 478 -25.13 1.18 14.53
C GLY A 478 -25.04 1.98 15.84
N ALA A 479 -23.96 1.78 16.60
CA ALA A 479 -23.72 2.48 17.89
C ALA A 479 -22.88 3.76 17.74
N GLN A 480 -22.46 4.11 16.53
CA GLN A 480 -21.60 5.26 16.30
C GLN A 480 -22.43 6.56 16.47
N PRO A 481 -21.98 7.52 17.30
CA PRO A 481 -22.69 8.79 17.45
C PRO A 481 -22.61 9.57 16.14
N ALA A 482 -23.78 9.99 15.64
CA ALA A 482 -23.86 10.90 14.50
C ALA A 482 -23.16 12.22 14.84
N ARG A 483 -22.23 12.62 13.98
CA ARG A 483 -21.46 13.86 14.11
C ARG A 483 -22.20 15.01 13.43
N LYS A 484 -22.13 16.22 13.99
CA LYS A 484 -22.52 17.44 13.27
C LYS A 484 -21.44 17.83 12.26
N ILE A 485 -21.84 18.09 11.03
CA ILE A 485 -20.95 18.61 9.99
C ILE A 485 -20.88 20.12 10.11
N SER A 486 -19.67 20.66 10.22
CA SER A 486 -19.45 22.11 10.26
C SER A 486 -19.70 22.74 8.87
N GLN A 487 -19.92 24.06 8.82
CA GLN A 487 -20.06 24.75 7.53
C GLN A 487 -18.79 24.62 6.68
N GLN A 488 -17.62 24.59 7.32
CA GLN A 488 -16.32 24.49 6.67
C GLN A 488 -16.11 23.07 6.10
N GLU A 489 -16.44 22.04 6.87
CA GLU A 489 -16.43 20.64 6.40
C GLU A 489 -17.38 20.46 5.20
N MET A 490 -18.60 20.98 5.27
CA MET A 490 -19.55 20.92 4.14
C MET A 490 -19.04 21.67 2.91
N ALA A 491 -18.30 22.77 3.08
CA ALA A 491 -17.67 23.47 1.97
C ALA A 491 -16.60 22.62 1.27
N VAL A 492 -15.73 21.93 2.03
CA VAL A 492 -14.72 21.01 1.47
C VAL A 492 -15.38 19.82 0.77
N LEU A 493 -16.47 19.26 1.34
CA LEU A 493 -17.24 18.19 0.70
C LEU A 493 -17.83 18.61 -0.65
N ASN A 494 -18.44 19.80 -0.71
CA ASN A 494 -18.98 20.35 -1.96
C ASN A 494 -17.89 20.59 -3.00
N GLU A 495 -16.72 21.07 -2.56
CA GLU A 495 -15.57 21.29 -3.42
C GLU A 495 -15.00 19.97 -3.96
N LEU A 496 -14.95 18.92 -3.14
CA LEU A 496 -14.58 17.57 -3.55
C LEU A 496 -15.57 17.00 -4.57
N ALA A 497 -16.88 17.14 -4.34
CA ALA A 497 -17.90 16.73 -5.30
C ALA A 497 -17.81 17.52 -6.62
N ARG A 498 -17.51 18.81 -6.56
CA ARG A 498 -17.28 19.66 -7.73
C ARG A 498 -16.06 19.22 -8.53
N GLU A 499 -14.95 18.95 -7.85
CA GLU A 499 -13.72 18.48 -8.49
C GLU A 499 -13.92 17.09 -9.10
N LEU A 500 -14.71 16.22 -8.46
CA LEU A 500 -15.06 14.90 -8.99
C LEU A 500 -15.79 14.97 -10.34
N GLY A 501 -16.59 16.03 -10.54
CA GLY A 501 -17.31 16.25 -11.79
C GLY A 501 -16.41 16.31 -13.02
N ARG A 502 -15.15 16.75 -12.90
CA ARG A 502 -14.22 16.89 -14.03
C ARG A 502 -13.81 15.56 -14.68
N PHE A 503 -14.03 14.44 -13.99
CA PHE A 503 -13.69 13.10 -14.46
C PHE A 503 -14.85 12.40 -15.17
N PHE A 504 -16.03 13.03 -15.18
CA PHE A 504 -17.18 12.56 -15.93
C PHE A 504 -17.21 13.21 -17.31
N PRO A 505 -17.63 12.48 -18.35
CA PRO A 505 -17.87 13.07 -19.65
C PRO A 505 -18.95 14.16 -19.55
N ALA A 506 -18.88 15.16 -20.43
CA ALA A 506 -19.95 16.13 -20.55
C ALA A 506 -21.26 15.39 -20.87
N PRO A 507 -22.37 15.71 -20.18
CA PRO A 507 -23.65 15.06 -20.45
C PRO A 507 -24.04 15.30 -21.91
N PRO A 508 -24.69 14.33 -22.59
CA PRO A 508 -25.28 14.59 -23.89
C PRO A 508 -26.28 15.75 -23.73
N GLY A 509 -26.08 16.79 -24.56
CA GLY A 509 -26.84 18.04 -24.50
C GLY A 509 -28.26 17.94 -25.02
#